data_AF-A0A1W1YUP3-F1
#
_entry.id   AF-A0A1W1YUP3-F1
#
_cell.length_a   1.000
_cell.length_b   1.000
_cell.length_c   1.000
_cell.angle_alpha   90.00
_cell.angle_beta   90.00
_cell.angle_gamma   90.00
#
_symmetry.space_group_name_H-M   'P 1'
#
loop_
_entity.id
_entity.type
_entity.pdbx_description
1 polymer ?
#
loop_
_entity_poly.entity_id
_entity_poly.type
_entity_poly.pdbx_seq_one_letter_code
_entity_poly.pdbx_strand_id
1 'polypeptide(L)'
;MLIDWDIRYQTDDDILEKMQAAADLCLKCENVSAHCAISVCMCDDETIQEINRQYRGIDRSTDVLSFPSVRYPEGKTAGSCPALLRQEYDDEYGSVFLGDLFISVPHMAAQAREYGHSEMREAVYLLVHGICHLMGYDHIEDDDKKRMRAMEKKILSAASVTRDTDPEKDEQLLETAREAMKKSYSPYSSYPVGAALHSTDGRIFTGCNIENASFGLTNCAERTALFKAVSEGALSFDTIAIAATTKAWPCGACRQVLNEFAPDIRILVTWPGHVEEKKLTELLPEGFGPHSMDQ
;
A
#
# COMPACT_ATOMS: atom_id res chain seq x y z
N MET A 1 -2.09 21.45 6.54
CA MET A 1 -2.38 21.03 7.91
C MET A 1 -1.09 21.14 8.67
N LEU A 2 -1.06 21.88 9.77
CA LEU A 2 0.07 21.84 10.68
C LEU A 2 -0.03 20.54 11.50
N ILE A 3 1.06 19.79 11.62
CA ILE A 3 1.14 18.68 12.57
C ILE A 3 2.13 19.09 13.66
N ASP A 4 1.66 19.08 14.90
CA ASP A 4 2.51 19.18 16.07
C ASP A 4 2.93 17.76 16.49
N TRP A 5 4.20 17.43 16.26
CA TRP A 5 4.74 16.09 16.43
C TRP A 5 5.29 15.88 17.85
N ASP A 6 4.72 14.94 18.59
CA ASP A 6 5.25 14.44 19.85
C ASP A 6 5.85 13.05 19.66
N ILE A 7 7.13 13.00 19.27
CA ILE A 7 7.84 11.75 18.97
C ILE A 7 8.43 11.16 20.26
N ARG A 8 7.73 10.20 20.85
CA ARG A 8 8.17 9.47 22.06
C ARG A 8 8.77 8.11 21.76
N TYR A 9 8.58 7.62 20.53
CA TYR A 9 9.14 6.37 20.04
C TYR A 9 9.84 6.60 18.70
N GLN A 10 10.94 5.89 18.47
CA GLN A 10 11.77 6.07 17.28
C GLN A 10 10.95 5.85 16.01
N THR A 11 10.92 6.87 15.15
CA THR A 11 10.19 6.89 13.87
C THR A 11 11.11 7.50 12.81
N ASP A 12 11.07 6.97 11.60
CA ASP A 12 11.87 7.46 10.46
C ASP A 12 11.37 8.82 9.97
N ASP A 13 12.29 9.74 9.67
CA ASP A 13 11.98 11.08 9.17
C ASP A 13 11.24 11.01 7.81
N ASP A 14 11.59 10.05 6.94
CA ASP A 14 10.93 9.87 5.64
C ASP A 14 9.44 9.50 5.83
N ILE A 15 9.13 8.74 6.88
CA ILE A 15 7.74 8.40 7.24
C ILE A 15 7.00 9.66 7.70
N LEU A 16 7.62 10.49 8.54
CA LEU A 16 7.02 11.72 9.05
C LEU A 16 6.75 12.74 7.93
N GLU A 17 7.69 12.91 6.99
CA GLU A 17 7.50 13.76 5.80
C GLU A 17 6.33 13.27 4.95
N LYS A 18 6.22 11.95 4.76
CA LYS A 18 5.15 11.36 3.96
C LYS A 18 3.78 11.50 4.63
N MET A 19 3.74 11.30 5.95
CA MET A 19 2.57 11.54 6.78
C MET A 19 2.10 12.99 6.71
N GLN A 20 3.02 13.96 6.80
CA GLN A 20 2.72 15.38 6.65
C GLN A 20 2.07 15.70 5.30
N ALA A 21 2.60 15.16 4.20
CA ALA A 21 2.02 15.32 2.88
C ALA A 21 0.60 14.70 2.77
N ALA A 22 0.36 13.56 3.40
CA ALA A 22 -0.96 12.92 3.43
C ALA A 22 -1.99 13.72 4.25
N ALA A 23 -1.59 14.32 5.37
CA ALA A 23 -2.45 15.20 6.15
C ALA A 23 -2.92 16.44 5.38
N ASP A 24 -2.04 17.02 4.56
CA ASP A 24 -2.41 18.12 3.65
C ASP A 24 -3.46 17.70 2.62
N LEU A 25 -3.35 16.45 2.12
CA LEU A 25 -4.32 15.89 1.19
C LEU A 25 -5.68 15.63 1.85
N CYS A 26 -5.71 15.31 3.15
CA CYS A 26 -6.96 15.14 3.90
C CYS A 26 -7.82 16.41 3.83
N LEU A 27 -7.27 17.58 4.18
CA LEU A 27 -8.00 18.86 4.13
C LEU A 27 -8.48 19.19 2.71
N LYS A 28 -7.60 19.00 1.72
CA LYS A 28 -7.92 19.26 0.31
C LYS A 28 -9.05 18.35 -0.17
N CYS A 29 -9.00 17.07 0.16
CA CYS A 29 -10.01 16.10 -0.28
C CYS A 29 -11.37 16.34 0.38
N GLU A 30 -11.38 16.86 1.60
CA GLU A 30 -12.56 17.25 2.37
C GLU A 30 -13.09 18.64 2.02
N ASN A 31 -12.40 19.40 1.15
CA ASN A 31 -12.70 20.79 0.81
C ASN A 31 -12.69 21.74 2.01
N VAL A 32 -11.82 21.50 2.99
CA VAL A 32 -11.60 22.44 4.10
C VAL A 32 -10.60 23.50 3.65
N SER A 33 -11.04 24.75 3.57
CA SER A 33 -10.20 25.89 3.21
C SER A 33 -9.50 26.55 4.40
N ALA A 34 -9.88 26.18 5.64
CA ALA A 34 -9.25 26.71 6.85
C ALA A 34 -7.85 26.11 7.02
N HIS A 35 -6.93 26.90 7.58
CA HIS A 35 -5.68 26.37 8.10
C HIS A 35 -6.00 25.57 9.37
N CYS A 36 -5.69 24.28 9.38
CA CYS A 36 -5.95 23.40 10.52
C CYS A 36 -4.65 22.86 11.12
N ALA A 37 -4.69 22.55 12.40
CA ALA A 37 -3.64 21.90 13.16
C ALA A 37 -4.15 20.62 13.85
N ILE A 38 -3.27 19.64 14.01
CA ILE A 38 -3.47 18.44 14.84
C ILE A 38 -2.24 18.19 15.69
N SER A 39 -2.41 17.53 16.84
CA SER A 39 -1.30 16.94 17.57
C SER A 39 -1.19 15.45 17.25
N VAL A 40 0.01 14.96 16.97
CA VAL A 40 0.25 13.54 16.69
C VAL A 40 1.38 13.04 17.59
N CYS A 41 1.03 12.12 18.49
CA CYS A 41 1.98 11.43 19.36
C CYS A 41 2.35 10.06 18.78
N MET A 42 3.62 9.88 18.42
CA MET A 42 4.19 8.58 18.04
C MET A 42 4.71 7.90 19.30
N CYS A 43 4.08 6.82 19.74
CA CYS A 43 4.30 6.24 21.07
C CYS A 43 4.42 4.71 21.05
N ASP A 44 4.74 4.13 22.20
CA ASP A 44 4.73 2.68 22.42
C ASP A 44 3.37 2.14 22.89
N ASP A 45 3.27 0.82 22.98
CA ASP A 45 2.05 0.12 23.39
C ASP A 45 1.63 0.41 24.83
N GLU A 46 2.60 0.61 25.72
CA GLU A 46 2.34 0.92 27.13
C GLU A 46 1.69 2.30 27.25
N THR A 47 2.22 3.29 26.52
CA THR A 47 1.69 4.65 26.48
C THR A 47 0.28 4.66 25.90
N ILE A 48 0.05 4.04 24.74
CA ILE A 48 -1.28 4.09 24.12
C ILE A 48 -2.32 3.30 24.93
N GLN A 49 -1.93 2.22 25.61
CA GLN A 49 -2.79 1.48 26.53
C GLN A 49 -3.18 2.33 27.73
N GLU A 50 -2.24 3.10 28.31
CA GLU A 50 -2.53 4.03 29.40
C GLU A 50 -3.57 5.07 28.98
N ILE A 51 -3.37 5.69 27.81
CA ILE A 51 -4.31 6.67 27.26
C ILE A 51 -5.68 6.02 27.00
N ASN A 52 -5.72 4.81 26.43
CA ASN A 52 -6.96 4.09 26.19
C ASN A 52 -7.72 3.79 27.50
N ARG A 53 -6.99 3.40 28.55
CA ARG A 53 -7.56 3.15 29.86
C ARG A 53 -8.08 4.43 30.51
N GLN A 54 -7.32 5.52 30.46
CA GLN A 54 -7.69 6.79 31.09
C GLN A 54 -8.89 7.45 30.43
N TYR A 55 -8.92 7.50 29.09
CA TYR A 55 -9.93 8.28 28.37
C TYR A 55 -11.10 7.45 27.84
N ARG A 56 -10.91 6.15 27.58
CA ARG A 56 -11.98 5.26 27.08
C ARG A 56 -12.37 4.16 28.08
N GLY A 57 -11.66 4.02 29.20
CA GLY A 57 -11.92 2.97 30.19
C GLY A 57 -11.55 1.56 29.71
N ILE A 58 -10.74 1.45 28.65
CA ILE A 58 -10.36 0.17 28.03
C ILE A 58 -8.87 -0.09 28.30
N ASP A 59 -8.57 -1.09 29.11
CA ASP A 59 -7.19 -1.48 29.47
C ASP A 59 -6.60 -2.45 28.44
N ARG A 60 -6.41 -1.96 27.20
CA ARG A 60 -5.71 -2.68 26.13
C ARG A 60 -5.01 -1.70 25.19
N SER A 61 -3.88 -2.10 24.62
CA SER A 61 -3.24 -1.36 23.52
C SER A 61 -4.07 -1.42 22.25
N THR A 62 -3.85 -0.45 21.37
CA THR A 62 -4.47 -0.36 20.03
C THR A 62 -3.46 0.29 19.08
N ASP A 63 -3.75 0.25 17.79
CA ASP A 63 -2.98 0.89 16.73
C ASP A 63 -3.07 2.42 16.74
N VAL A 64 -4.29 2.98 16.80
CA VAL A 64 -4.52 4.42 16.80
C VAL A 64 -5.67 4.84 17.72
N LEU A 65 -5.51 5.97 18.40
CA LEU A 65 -6.57 6.67 19.11
C LEU A 65 -6.75 8.08 18.55
N SER A 66 -8.00 8.50 18.44
CA SER A 66 -8.36 9.84 17.97
C SER A 66 -9.28 10.53 18.96
N PHE A 67 -8.96 11.79 19.27
CA PHE A 67 -9.69 12.65 20.19
C PHE A 67 -10.07 13.95 19.48
N PRO A 68 -11.27 14.03 18.87
CA PRO A 68 -11.70 15.22 18.16
C PRO A 68 -12.00 16.40 19.09
N SER A 69 -11.51 17.59 18.72
CA SER A 69 -11.88 18.86 19.39
C SER A 69 -13.28 19.33 18.94
N VAL A 70 -13.62 19.10 17.68
CA VAL A 70 -14.92 19.50 17.10
C VAL A 70 -15.89 18.33 17.13
N ARG A 71 -17.11 18.56 17.63
CA ARG A 71 -18.22 17.60 17.50
C ARG A 71 -19.13 17.96 16.34
N TYR A 72 -19.11 17.17 15.28
CA TYR A 72 -19.98 17.37 14.13
C TYR A 72 -21.37 16.74 14.35
N PRO A 73 -22.43 17.35 13.78
CA PRO A 73 -23.73 16.69 13.71
C PRO A 73 -23.67 15.39 12.92
N GLU A 74 -24.58 14.46 13.22
CA GLU A 74 -24.68 13.18 12.54
C GLU A 74 -24.74 13.32 11.00
N GLY A 75 -23.94 12.52 10.31
CA GLY A 75 -23.79 12.54 8.85
C GLY A 75 -23.02 13.75 8.27
N LYS A 76 -22.64 14.73 9.09
CA LYS A 76 -21.85 15.90 8.68
C LYS A 76 -20.38 15.72 9.01
N THR A 77 -19.55 16.35 8.20
CA THR A 77 -18.09 16.33 8.30
C THR A 77 -17.52 17.75 8.27
N ALA A 78 -16.24 17.90 8.59
CA ALA A 78 -15.52 19.17 8.64
C ALA A 78 -15.79 20.09 7.43
N GLY A 79 -15.74 19.55 6.21
CA GLY A 79 -15.95 20.33 4.98
C GLY A 79 -17.35 20.92 4.87
N SER A 80 -18.35 20.27 5.48
CA SER A 80 -19.74 20.72 5.47
C SER A 80 -20.09 21.70 6.61
N CYS A 81 -19.18 21.89 7.57
CA CYS A 81 -19.42 22.65 8.80
C CYS A 81 -18.34 23.72 9.08
N PRO A 82 -18.08 24.68 8.16
CA PRO A 82 -17.03 25.68 8.35
C PRO A 82 -17.26 26.61 9.55
N ALA A 83 -18.52 26.79 9.97
CA ALA A 83 -18.85 27.59 11.15
C ALA A 83 -18.39 26.93 12.46
N LEU A 84 -18.43 25.59 12.54
CA LEU A 84 -17.93 24.85 13.71
C LEU A 84 -16.41 24.87 13.75
N LEU A 85 -15.75 24.68 12.60
CA LEU A 85 -14.30 24.81 12.50
C LEU A 85 -13.81 26.19 13.00
N ARG A 86 -14.54 27.27 12.68
CA ARG A 86 -14.17 28.62 13.11
C ARG A 86 -14.22 28.81 14.64
N GLN A 87 -14.98 27.99 15.36
CA GLN A 87 -15.07 28.09 16.83
C GLN A 87 -13.80 27.56 17.51
N GLU A 88 -13.11 26.63 16.87
CA GLU A 88 -11.83 26.07 17.33
C GLU A 88 -10.61 26.79 16.72
N TYR A 89 -10.81 27.98 16.13
CA TYR A 89 -9.72 28.78 15.58
C TYR A 89 -8.95 29.46 16.71
N ASP A 90 -7.66 29.22 16.74
CA ASP A 90 -6.73 29.85 17.66
C ASP A 90 -6.03 31.03 16.97
N ASP A 91 -6.21 32.24 17.52
CA ASP A 91 -5.63 33.47 16.99
C ASP A 91 -4.10 33.54 17.17
N GLU A 92 -3.54 32.88 18.18
CA GLU A 92 -2.10 32.85 18.46
C GLU A 92 -1.38 31.94 17.47
N TYR A 93 -1.95 30.77 17.17
CA TYR A 93 -1.39 29.80 16.23
C TYR A 93 -1.88 29.97 14.79
N GLY A 94 -2.89 30.81 14.56
CA GLY A 94 -3.43 31.09 13.23
C GLY A 94 -4.07 29.87 12.54
N SER A 95 -4.62 28.94 13.32
CA SER A 95 -5.13 27.67 12.81
C SER A 95 -6.28 27.11 13.65
N VAL A 96 -7.10 26.25 13.02
CA VAL A 96 -8.18 25.49 13.67
C VAL A 96 -7.63 24.19 14.24
N PHE A 97 -7.73 23.99 15.54
CA PHE A 97 -7.29 22.74 16.17
C PHE A 97 -8.34 21.63 16.01
N LEU A 98 -8.00 20.56 15.30
CA LEU A 98 -8.94 19.45 15.02
C LEU A 98 -8.93 18.37 16.10
N GLY A 99 -7.83 18.24 16.85
CA GLY A 99 -7.70 17.29 17.96
C GLY A 99 -6.38 16.54 17.99
N ASP A 100 -6.36 15.50 18.82
CA ASP A 100 -5.18 14.70 19.14
C ASP A 100 -5.26 13.31 18.52
N LEU A 101 -4.11 12.83 18.01
CA LEU A 101 -3.90 11.46 17.56
C LEU A 101 -2.75 10.81 18.33
N PHE A 102 -2.95 9.55 18.73
CA PHE A 102 -1.90 8.72 19.30
C PHE A 102 -1.75 7.49 18.41
N ILE A 103 -0.54 7.25 17.91
CA ILE A 103 -0.23 6.12 17.02
C ILE A 103 0.82 5.24 17.71
N SER A 104 0.53 3.96 17.85
CA SER A 104 1.50 2.98 18.33
C SER A 104 2.43 2.56 17.19
N VAL A 105 3.72 2.89 17.32
CA VAL A 105 4.76 2.48 16.37
C VAL A 105 4.95 0.96 16.37
N PRO A 106 4.96 0.25 17.53
CA PRO A 106 5.00 -1.21 17.54
C PRO A 106 3.82 -1.88 16.81
N HIS A 107 2.59 -1.41 17.02
CA HIS A 107 1.41 -1.94 16.31
C HIS A 107 1.47 -1.65 14.81
N MET A 108 1.85 -0.42 14.43
CA MET A 108 2.06 -0.05 13.02
C MET A 108 3.04 -1.00 12.33
N ALA A 109 4.19 -1.28 12.96
CA ALA A 109 5.18 -2.20 12.40
C ALA A 109 4.67 -3.65 12.34
N ALA A 110 3.89 -4.09 13.34
CA ALA A 110 3.28 -5.41 13.36
C ALA A 110 2.22 -5.57 12.26
N GLN A 111 1.32 -4.60 12.10
CA GLN A 111 0.28 -4.59 11.07
C GLN A 111 0.88 -4.50 9.66
N ALA A 112 1.94 -3.70 9.47
CA ALA A 112 2.68 -3.66 8.21
C ALA A 112 3.18 -5.04 7.79
N ARG A 113 3.75 -5.81 8.74
CA ARG A 113 4.17 -7.20 8.49
C ARG A 113 3.00 -8.15 8.26
N GLU A 114 1.96 -8.08 9.09
CA GLU A 114 0.79 -8.97 9.02
C GLU A 114 0.03 -8.81 7.70
N TYR A 115 -0.18 -7.57 7.26
CA TYR A 115 -0.92 -7.25 6.05
C TYR A 115 -0.05 -7.14 4.79
N GLY A 116 1.26 -7.39 4.92
CA GLY A 116 2.19 -7.51 3.81
C GLY A 116 2.46 -6.21 3.07
N HIS A 117 2.59 -5.08 3.75
CA HIS A 117 2.95 -3.80 3.13
C HIS A 117 4.01 -3.03 3.94
N SER A 118 4.48 -1.90 3.42
CA SER A 118 5.50 -1.09 4.08
C SER A 118 4.99 -0.43 5.37
N GLU A 119 5.92 -0.18 6.30
CA GLU A 119 5.64 0.61 7.51
C GLU A 119 5.20 2.03 7.16
N MET A 120 5.81 2.64 6.14
CA MET A 120 5.38 3.95 5.62
C MET A 120 3.91 3.96 5.18
N ARG A 121 3.45 2.90 4.50
CA ARG A 121 2.04 2.79 4.12
C ARG A 121 1.15 2.70 5.35
N GLU A 122 1.53 1.89 6.33
CA GLU A 122 0.73 1.73 7.53
C GLU A 122 0.67 3.00 8.36
N ALA A 123 1.80 3.69 8.53
CA ALA A 123 1.87 4.98 9.18
C ALA A 123 0.92 6.01 8.55
N VAL A 124 0.97 6.12 7.21
CA VAL A 124 0.11 7.03 6.46
C VAL A 124 -1.36 6.60 6.56
N TYR A 125 -1.66 5.30 6.52
CA TYR A 125 -3.01 4.78 6.69
C TYR A 125 -3.57 5.12 8.08
N LEU A 126 -2.86 4.81 9.16
CA LEU A 126 -3.28 5.09 10.53
C LEU A 126 -3.49 6.59 10.77
N LEU A 127 -2.61 7.44 10.22
CA LEU A 127 -2.78 8.88 10.29
C LEU A 127 -4.05 9.34 9.54
N VAL A 128 -4.24 8.91 8.30
CA VAL A 128 -5.40 9.30 7.49
C VAL A 128 -6.69 8.82 8.13
N HIS A 129 -6.70 7.59 8.64
CA HIS A 129 -7.81 7.01 9.39
C HIS A 129 -8.15 7.86 10.62
N GLY A 130 -7.13 8.22 11.41
CA GLY A 130 -7.28 9.10 12.57
C GLY A 130 -7.82 10.49 12.21
N ILE A 131 -7.26 11.14 11.18
CA ILE A 131 -7.72 12.45 10.70
C ILE A 131 -9.17 12.38 10.20
N CYS A 132 -9.57 11.30 9.52
CA CYS A 132 -10.96 11.10 9.12
C CYS A 132 -11.89 11.11 10.35
N HIS A 133 -11.52 10.42 11.43
CA HIS A 133 -12.27 10.51 12.68
C HIS A 133 -12.30 11.93 13.27
N LEU A 134 -11.19 12.66 13.25
CA LEU A 134 -11.14 14.06 13.69
C LEU A 134 -12.05 14.98 12.85
N MET A 135 -12.28 14.66 11.58
CA MET A 135 -13.16 15.42 10.68
C MET A 135 -14.63 14.97 10.75
N GLY A 136 -14.99 14.04 11.63
CA GLY A 136 -16.36 13.59 11.85
C GLY A 136 -16.79 12.39 11.01
N TYR A 137 -15.86 11.69 10.36
CA TYR A 137 -16.17 10.38 9.78
C TYR A 137 -16.27 9.32 10.89
N ASP A 138 -17.24 8.43 10.76
CA ASP A 138 -17.40 7.28 11.65
C ASP A 138 -17.64 6.02 10.80
N HIS A 139 -17.48 4.85 11.42
CA HIS A 139 -17.59 3.54 10.77
C HIS A 139 -18.61 2.62 11.48
N ILE A 140 -19.56 3.19 12.24
CA ILE A 140 -20.59 2.43 12.95
C ILE A 140 -21.68 1.95 11.99
N GLU A 141 -22.16 2.80 11.07
CA GLU A 141 -23.17 2.44 10.08
C GLU A 141 -22.56 2.10 8.71
N ASP A 142 -23.23 1.22 7.95
CA ASP A 142 -22.72 0.67 6.68
C ASP A 142 -22.44 1.74 5.62
N ASP A 143 -23.23 2.82 5.59
CA ASP A 143 -23.05 3.90 4.61
C ASP A 143 -21.94 4.88 5.01
N ASP A 144 -21.77 5.17 6.29
CA ASP A 144 -20.67 6.00 6.77
C ASP A 144 -19.32 5.29 6.62
N LYS A 145 -19.29 3.98 6.85
CA LYS A 145 -18.12 3.13 6.57
C LYS A 145 -17.70 3.18 5.10
N LYS A 146 -18.64 3.19 4.15
CA LYS A 146 -18.32 3.32 2.71
C LYS A 146 -17.72 4.68 2.40
N ARG A 147 -18.27 5.76 2.99
CA ARG A 147 -17.78 7.13 2.80
C ARG A 147 -16.35 7.30 3.32
N MET A 148 -16.09 6.81 4.54
CA MET A 148 -14.75 6.85 5.13
C MET A 148 -13.75 6.07 4.27
N ARG A 149 -14.08 4.84 3.87
CA ARG A 149 -13.22 4.03 2.99
C ARG A 149 -12.93 4.69 1.64
N ALA A 150 -13.93 5.34 1.04
CA ALA A 150 -13.74 6.06 -0.21
C ALA A 150 -12.77 7.25 -0.03
N MET A 151 -12.88 7.95 1.09
CA MET A 151 -11.98 9.05 1.46
C MET A 151 -10.55 8.55 1.70
N GLU A 152 -10.37 7.52 2.53
CA GLU A 152 -9.07 6.88 2.80
C GLU A 152 -8.40 6.44 1.49
N LYS A 153 -9.12 5.73 0.63
CA LYS A 153 -8.60 5.28 -0.68
C LYS A 153 -8.17 6.44 -1.56
N LYS A 154 -8.98 7.50 -1.61
CA LYS A 154 -8.69 8.72 -2.39
C LYS A 154 -7.39 9.37 -1.91
N ILE A 155 -7.21 9.53 -0.60
CA ILE A 155 -6.04 10.18 0.00
C ILE A 155 -4.80 9.31 -0.18
N LEU A 156 -4.87 8.02 0.13
CA LEU A 156 -3.75 7.09 -0.03
C LEU A 156 -3.27 7.04 -1.49
N SER A 157 -4.21 7.00 -2.44
CA SER A 157 -3.88 7.06 -3.87
C SER A 157 -3.22 8.38 -4.26
N ALA A 158 -3.69 9.52 -3.72
CA ALA A 158 -3.15 10.84 -4.02
C ALA A 158 -1.78 11.08 -3.36
N ALA A 159 -1.51 10.43 -2.22
CA ALA A 159 -0.22 10.47 -1.55
C ALA A 159 0.85 9.62 -2.27
N SER A 160 0.48 8.92 -3.35
CA SER A 160 1.30 7.87 -3.98
C SER A 160 1.73 6.80 -2.98
N VAL A 161 0.86 6.51 -2.00
CA VAL A 161 1.02 5.47 -0.99
C VAL A 161 -0.06 4.43 -1.26
N THR A 162 0.03 3.78 -2.41
CA THR A 162 -0.78 2.60 -2.70
C THR A 162 -0.19 1.39 -1.99
N ARG A 163 -0.91 0.25 -1.95
CA ARG A 163 -0.21 -1.03 -1.71
C ARG A 163 0.93 -1.12 -2.74
N ASP A 164 2.16 -1.12 -2.21
CA ASP A 164 3.44 -1.41 -2.86
C ASP A 164 4.02 -0.38 -3.85
N THR A 165 5.02 0.35 -3.36
CA THR A 165 6.29 0.64 -4.05
C THR A 165 7.36 0.80 -2.97
N ASP A 166 8.04 -0.30 -2.60
CA ASP A 166 9.24 -0.26 -1.78
C ASP A 166 10.44 -0.45 -2.74
N PRO A 167 11.19 0.62 -3.07
CA PRO A 167 12.27 0.55 -4.05
C PRO A 167 13.35 -0.48 -3.69
N GLU A 168 13.58 -0.73 -2.41
CA GLU A 168 14.59 -1.69 -1.94
C GLU A 168 14.13 -3.13 -2.20
N LYS A 169 12.84 -3.43 -1.97
CA LYS A 169 12.24 -4.72 -2.32
C LYS A 169 12.16 -4.94 -3.83
N ASP A 170 11.81 -3.90 -4.59
CA ASP A 170 11.76 -3.99 -6.05
C ASP A 170 13.16 -4.31 -6.61
N GLU A 171 14.22 -3.67 -6.12
CA GLU A 171 15.60 -3.99 -6.55
C GLU A 171 16.03 -5.40 -6.12
N GLN A 172 15.68 -5.86 -4.91
CA GLN A 172 15.93 -7.24 -4.49
C GLN A 172 15.25 -8.26 -5.41
N LEU A 173 14.00 -8.00 -5.80
CA LEU A 173 13.25 -8.87 -6.69
C LEU A 173 13.83 -8.87 -8.11
N LEU A 174 14.24 -7.70 -8.61
CA LEU A 174 14.94 -7.53 -9.89
C LEU A 174 16.27 -8.30 -9.92
N GLU A 175 17.08 -8.19 -8.87
CA GLU A 175 18.34 -8.92 -8.77
C GLU A 175 18.10 -10.43 -8.72
N THR A 176 17.08 -10.86 -7.98
CA THR A 176 16.66 -12.26 -7.94
C THR A 176 16.25 -12.78 -9.33
N ALA A 177 15.58 -11.95 -10.14
CA ALA A 177 15.25 -12.30 -11.51
C ALA A 177 16.51 -12.38 -12.41
N ARG A 178 17.49 -11.49 -12.23
CA ARG A 178 18.79 -11.53 -12.94
C ARG A 178 19.57 -12.80 -12.60
N GLU A 179 19.57 -13.23 -11.34
CA GLU A 179 20.18 -14.50 -10.93
C GLU A 179 19.44 -15.72 -11.51
N ALA A 180 18.10 -15.68 -11.56
CA ALA A 180 17.30 -16.73 -12.19
C ALA A 180 17.59 -16.85 -13.69
N MET A 181 17.80 -15.73 -14.39
CA MET A 181 18.12 -15.69 -15.82
C MET A 181 19.37 -16.52 -16.16
N LYS A 182 20.37 -16.56 -15.27
CA LYS A 182 21.61 -17.35 -15.46
C LYS A 182 21.36 -18.87 -15.55
N LYS A 183 20.19 -19.34 -15.10
CA LYS A 183 19.79 -20.76 -15.14
C LYS A 183 19.00 -21.13 -16.39
N SER A 184 18.75 -20.18 -17.29
CA SER A 184 18.01 -20.39 -18.54
C SER A 184 18.56 -21.57 -19.33
N TYR A 185 17.65 -22.43 -19.81
CA TYR A 185 17.95 -23.41 -20.84
C TYR A 185 17.40 -22.89 -22.17
N SER A 186 18.22 -22.13 -22.90
CA SER A 186 17.83 -21.49 -24.15
C SER A 186 18.83 -21.71 -25.30
N PRO A 187 19.17 -22.97 -25.65
CA PRO A 187 20.18 -23.25 -26.67
C PRO A 187 19.71 -22.93 -28.10
N TYR A 188 18.41 -22.80 -28.35
CA TYR A 188 17.87 -22.57 -29.68
C TYR A 188 17.79 -21.08 -30.00
N SER A 189 17.26 -20.27 -29.09
CA SER A 189 17.19 -18.81 -29.29
C SER A 189 18.46 -18.07 -28.86
N SER A 190 19.26 -18.64 -27.96
CA SER A 190 20.31 -17.92 -27.22
C SER A 190 19.80 -16.68 -26.48
N TYR A 191 18.52 -16.69 -26.09
CA TYR A 191 17.85 -15.57 -25.42
C TYR A 191 17.41 -15.96 -24.00
N PRO A 192 18.24 -15.68 -22.97
CA PRO A 192 17.92 -16.03 -21.61
C PRO A 192 16.96 -15.01 -20.98
N VAL A 193 15.99 -15.52 -20.23
CA VAL A 193 15.01 -14.75 -19.46
C VAL A 193 14.90 -15.37 -18.06
N GLY A 194 14.94 -14.52 -17.03
CA GLY A 194 14.71 -14.89 -15.64
C GLY A 194 13.47 -14.19 -15.10
N ALA A 195 12.82 -14.81 -14.12
CA ALA A 195 11.69 -14.23 -13.42
C ALA A 195 11.78 -14.52 -11.91
N ALA A 196 11.32 -13.57 -11.12
CA ALA A 196 11.11 -13.70 -9.68
C ALA A 196 9.71 -13.20 -9.34
N LEU A 197 8.89 -14.08 -8.79
CA LEU A 197 7.50 -13.83 -8.43
C LEU A 197 7.39 -13.71 -6.92
N HIS A 198 6.91 -12.58 -6.44
CA HIS A 198 6.63 -12.34 -5.02
C HIS A 198 5.20 -12.78 -4.70
N SER A 199 5.05 -13.59 -3.66
CA SER A 199 3.75 -13.98 -3.11
C SER A 199 3.40 -13.10 -1.91
N THR A 200 2.11 -12.85 -1.71
CA THR A 200 1.62 -12.02 -0.61
C THR A 200 1.92 -12.60 0.78
N ASP A 201 2.36 -13.87 0.86
CA ASP A 201 2.85 -14.49 2.10
C ASP A 201 4.36 -14.26 2.37
N GLY A 202 5.01 -13.42 1.56
CA GLY A 202 6.40 -13.03 1.69
C GLY A 202 7.40 -13.97 1.00
N ARG A 203 6.95 -15.07 0.38
CA ARG A 203 7.84 -15.98 -0.37
C ARG A 203 8.15 -15.44 -1.76
N ILE A 204 9.38 -15.71 -2.24
CA ILE A 204 9.80 -15.41 -3.62
C ILE A 204 10.05 -16.71 -4.40
N PHE A 205 9.42 -16.82 -5.57
CA PHE A 205 9.54 -17.97 -6.46
C PHE A 205 10.25 -17.57 -7.75
N THR A 206 11.36 -18.23 -8.03
CA THR A 206 12.16 -17.99 -9.24
C THR A 206 11.84 -18.94 -10.37
N GLY A 207 12.02 -18.47 -11.61
CA GLY A 207 11.90 -19.23 -12.83
C GLY A 207 12.83 -18.70 -13.95
N CYS A 208 13.07 -19.52 -14.95
CA CYS A 208 13.78 -19.15 -16.18
C CYS A 208 13.10 -19.80 -17.39
N ASN A 209 13.36 -19.31 -18.59
CA ASN A 209 12.85 -19.97 -19.79
C ASN A 209 13.56 -21.31 -20.02
N ILE A 210 12.77 -22.30 -20.42
CA ILE A 210 13.21 -23.66 -20.69
C ILE A 210 12.70 -24.02 -22.09
N GLU A 211 13.61 -24.01 -23.05
CA GLU A 211 13.31 -24.34 -24.43
C GLU A 211 13.27 -25.84 -24.67
N ASN A 212 12.66 -26.23 -25.77
CA ASN A 212 12.59 -27.62 -26.20
C ASN A 212 12.76 -27.71 -27.72
N ALA A 213 13.28 -28.83 -28.23
CA ALA A 213 13.39 -29.08 -29.67
C ALA A 213 12.03 -28.98 -30.38
N SER A 214 10.95 -29.41 -29.70
CA SER A 214 9.58 -29.13 -30.11
C SER A 214 9.16 -27.78 -29.52
N PHE A 215 9.26 -26.71 -30.31
CA PHE A 215 9.14 -25.33 -29.80
C PHE A 215 7.81 -25.03 -29.10
N GLY A 216 6.72 -25.75 -29.44
CA GLY A 216 5.44 -25.62 -28.75
C GLY A 216 5.47 -26.03 -27.27
N LEU A 217 6.51 -26.75 -26.84
CA LEU A 217 6.71 -27.20 -25.46
C LEU A 217 7.61 -26.25 -24.64
N THR A 218 8.07 -25.14 -25.22
CA THR A 218 8.89 -24.14 -24.53
C THR A 218 8.08 -23.45 -23.43
N ASN A 219 8.67 -23.38 -22.22
CA ASN A 219 8.10 -22.65 -21.10
C ASN A 219 8.86 -21.34 -20.85
N CYS A 220 8.13 -20.25 -20.62
CA CYS A 220 8.72 -18.95 -20.32
C CYS A 220 9.09 -18.82 -18.84
N ALA A 221 9.96 -17.87 -18.50
CA ALA A 221 10.44 -17.68 -17.14
C ALA A 221 9.32 -17.38 -16.15
N GLU A 222 8.37 -16.53 -16.55
CA GLU A 222 7.22 -16.10 -15.76
C GLU A 222 6.33 -17.30 -15.42
N ARG A 223 6.04 -18.14 -16.42
CA ARG A 223 5.25 -19.37 -16.23
C ARG A 223 6.00 -20.39 -15.37
N THR A 224 7.32 -20.53 -15.53
CA THR A 224 8.13 -21.38 -14.66
C THR A 224 8.05 -20.92 -13.20
N ALA A 225 8.20 -19.62 -12.93
CA ALA A 225 8.11 -19.06 -11.58
C ALA A 225 6.72 -19.26 -10.97
N LEU A 226 5.68 -18.95 -11.72
CA LEU A 226 4.29 -19.05 -11.29
C LEU A 226 3.85 -20.51 -11.05
N PHE A 227 4.16 -21.42 -11.97
CA PHE A 227 3.81 -22.84 -11.77
C PHE A 227 4.55 -23.45 -10.59
N LYS A 228 5.80 -23.04 -10.34
CA LYS A 228 6.53 -23.43 -9.12
C LYS A 228 5.79 -22.95 -7.88
N ALA A 229 5.44 -21.66 -7.83
CA ALA A 229 4.71 -21.06 -6.72
C ALA A 229 3.39 -21.79 -6.41
N VAL A 230 2.57 -22.00 -7.44
CA VAL A 230 1.29 -22.71 -7.33
C VAL A 230 1.50 -24.15 -6.85
N SER A 231 2.51 -24.85 -7.37
CA SER A 231 2.82 -26.22 -6.93
C SER A 231 3.29 -26.30 -5.46
N GLU A 232 3.82 -25.20 -4.92
CA GLU A 232 4.26 -25.05 -3.53
C GLU A 232 3.20 -24.37 -2.63
N GLY A 233 1.96 -24.29 -3.11
CA GLY A 233 0.79 -23.85 -2.35
C GLY A 233 0.60 -22.33 -2.27
N ALA A 234 1.38 -21.52 -2.99
CA ALA A 234 1.14 -20.08 -3.10
C ALA A 234 0.10 -19.80 -4.19
N LEU A 235 -0.96 -19.06 -3.86
CA LEU A 235 -2.08 -18.76 -4.78
C LEU A 235 -2.40 -17.25 -4.90
N SER A 236 -1.60 -16.39 -4.26
CA SER A 236 -1.80 -14.94 -4.24
C SER A 236 -0.46 -14.23 -4.43
N PHE A 237 -0.42 -13.26 -5.34
CA PHE A 237 0.79 -12.60 -5.82
C PHE A 237 0.55 -11.11 -6.07
N ASP A 238 1.54 -10.29 -5.76
CA ASP A 238 1.47 -8.82 -5.92
C ASP A 238 2.44 -8.30 -7.00
N THR A 239 3.62 -8.90 -7.15
CA THR A 239 4.68 -8.38 -8.02
C THR A 239 5.46 -9.50 -8.70
N ILE A 240 5.79 -9.33 -9.98
CA ILE A 240 6.75 -10.17 -10.70
C ILE A 240 7.84 -9.30 -11.34
N ALA A 241 9.10 -9.67 -11.12
CA ALA A 241 10.25 -9.11 -11.83
C ALA A 241 10.69 -10.04 -12.96
N ILE A 242 11.02 -9.46 -14.11
CA ILE A 242 11.47 -10.17 -15.32
C ILE A 242 12.79 -9.55 -15.79
N ALA A 243 13.83 -10.38 -15.92
CA ALA A 243 15.14 -9.97 -16.40
C ALA A 243 15.45 -10.61 -17.76
N ALA A 244 15.95 -9.82 -18.70
CA ALA A 244 16.40 -10.30 -20.00
C ALA A 244 17.54 -9.43 -20.55
N THR A 245 18.09 -9.83 -21.71
CA THR A 245 19.19 -9.08 -22.37
C THR A 245 18.70 -7.83 -23.10
N THR A 246 17.42 -7.77 -23.44
CA THR A 246 16.74 -6.61 -24.01
C THR A 246 15.38 -6.42 -23.34
N LYS A 247 14.70 -5.31 -23.62
CA LYS A 247 13.35 -5.06 -23.12
C LYS A 247 12.38 -6.17 -23.54
N ALA A 248 11.93 -6.97 -22.58
CA ALA A 248 11.07 -8.13 -22.80
C ALA A 248 9.85 -8.12 -21.87
N TRP A 249 8.75 -7.57 -22.34
CA TRP A 249 7.45 -7.71 -21.67
C TRP A 249 6.94 -9.15 -21.76
N PRO A 250 6.16 -9.64 -20.78
CA PRO A 250 5.67 -11.00 -20.81
C PRO A 250 4.82 -11.25 -22.05
N CYS A 251 4.94 -12.45 -22.62
CA CYS A 251 4.20 -12.84 -23.81
C CYS A 251 2.70 -13.02 -23.48
N GLY A 252 1.85 -13.11 -24.51
CA GLY A 252 0.40 -13.26 -24.32
C GLY A 252 0.02 -14.45 -23.43
N ALA A 253 0.71 -15.58 -23.57
CA ALA A 253 0.48 -16.75 -22.72
C ALA A 253 0.84 -16.48 -21.25
N CYS A 254 1.98 -15.83 -20.98
CA CYS A 254 2.36 -15.46 -19.62
C CYS A 254 1.38 -14.49 -18.98
N ARG A 255 0.93 -13.47 -19.72
CA ARG A 255 -0.10 -12.53 -19.27
C ARG A 255 -1.39 -13.27 -18.88
N GLN A 256 -1.82 -14.19 -19.72
CA GLN A 256 -3.03 -14.96 -19.49
C GLN A 256 -2.93 -15.87 -18.25
N VAL A 257 -1.79 -16.54 -18.05
CA VAL A 257 -1.57 -17.38 -16.86
C VAL A 257 -1.47 -16.51 -15.60
N LEU A 258 -0.80 -15.35 -15.66
CA LEU A 258 -0.77 -14.40 -14.55
C LEU A 258 -2.19 -13.89 -14.21
N ASN A 259 -3.03 -13.63 -15.21
CA ASN A 259 -4.39 -13.13 -15.02
C ASN A 259 -5.28 -14.09 -14.22
N GLU A 260 -5.01 -15.40 -14.29
CA GLU A 260 -5.72 -16.43 -13.53
C GLU A 260 -5.53 -16.28 -12.01
N PHE A 261 -4.33 -15.89 -11.58
CA PHE A 261 -3.95 -15.87 -10.16
C PHE A 261 -3.77 -14.47 -9.58
N ALA A 262 -3.47 -13.48 -10.43
CA ALA A 262 -3.11 -12.12 -10.00
C ALA A 262 -3.44 -11.10 -11.11
N PRO A 263 -4.72 -10.78 -11.35
CA PRO A 263 -5.13 -9.85 -12.41
C PRO A 263 -4.59 -8.42 -12.22
N ASP A 264 -4.31 -8.03 -10.98
CA ASP A 264 -3.79 -6.70 -10.62
C ASP A 264 -2.26 -6.65 -10.42
N ILE A 265 -1.54 -7.72 -10.78
CA ILE A 265 -0.09 -7.85 -10.51
C ILE A 265 0.73 -6.72 -11.15
N ARG A 266 1.71 -6.20 -10.39
CA ARG A 266 2.76 -5.31 -10.88
C ARG A 266 3.84 -6.12 -11.62
N ILE A 267 4.26 -5.63 -12.77
CA ILE A 267 5.26 -6.30 -13.62
C ILE A 267 6.45 -5.36 -13.81
N LEU A 268 7.57 -5.73 -13.22
CA LEU A 268 8.86 -5.06 -13.38
C LEU A 268 9.66 -5.78 -14.48
N VAL A 269 10.23 -5.03 -15.42
CA VAL A 269 11.11 -5.57 -16.47
C VAL A 269 12.45 -4.86 -16.41
N THR A 270 13.55 -5.62 -16.38
CA THR A 270 14.91 -5.07 -16.41
C THR A 270 15.76 -5.69 -17.51
N TRP A 271 16.62 -4.84 -18.07
CA TRP A 271 17.69 -5.17 -19.02
C TRP A 271 18.85 -4.20 -18.76
N PRO A 272 20.02 -4.36 -19.40
CA PRO A 272 21.23 -3.60 -19.03
C PRO A 272 21.00 -2.09 -18.92
N GLY A 273 21.09 -1.56 -17.69
CA GLY A 273 20.97 -0.13 -17.38
C GLY A 273 19.54 0.42 -17.32
N HIS A 274 18.51 -0.43 -17.38
CA HIS A 274 17.12 0.00 -17.46
C HIS A 274 16.17 -0.87 -16.63
N VAL A 275 15.13 -0.22 -16.13
CA VAL A 275 13.98 -0.83 -15.44
C VAL A 275 12.72 -0.12 -15.92
N GLU A 276 11.68 -0.87 -16.21
CA GLU A 276 10.33 -0.35 -16.48
C GLU A 276 9.28 -1.15 -15.70
N GLU A 277 8.17 -0.49 -15.38
CA GLU A 277 7.05 -1.06 -14.65
C GLU A 277 5.74 -0.85 -15.41
N LYS A 278 4.87 -1.87 -15.39
CA LYS A 278 3.46 -1.78 -15.78
C LYS A 278 2.59 -2.70 -14.94
N LYS A 279 1.30 -2.42 -14.84
CA LYS A 279 0.32 -3.39 -14.34
C LYS A 279 -0.07 -4.38 -15.42
N LEU A 280 -0.48 -5.58 -15.01
CA LEU A 280 -1.00 -6.58 -15.94
C LEU A 280 -2.22 -6.08 -16.72
N THR A 281 -3.10 -5.30 -16.09
CA THR A 281 -4.28 -4.71 -16.74
C THR A 281 -3.93 -3.78 -17.91
N GLU A 282 -2.74 -3.17 -17.92
CA GLU A 282 -2.25 -2.38 -19.06
C GLU A 282 -1.72 -3.26 -20.19
N LEU A 283 -1.26 -4.47 -19.87
CA LEU A 283 -0.69 -5.42 -20.82
C LEU A 283 -1.72 -6.42 -21.36
N LEU A 284 -2.79 -6.66 -20.61
CA LEU A 284 -3.91 -7.54 -20.97
C LEU A 284 -5.23 -6.83 -20.60
N PRO A 285 -5.60 -5.76 -21.32
CA PRO A 285 -6.88 -5.10 -21.10
C PRO A 285 -8.01 -6.08 -21.43
N GLU A 286 -9.06 -6.07 -20.59
CA GLU A 286 -10.25 -6.94 -20.75
C GLU A 286 -9.90 -8.44 -20.86
N GLY A 287 -8.89 -8.86 -20.11
CA GLY A 287 -8.43 -10.25 -20.10
C GLY A 287 -9.52 -11.24 -19.65
N PHE A 288 -9.74 -12.27 -20.45
CA PHE A 288 -10.62 -13.38 -20.10
C PHE A 288 -10.13 -14.07 -18.82
N GLY A 289 -11.03 -14.42 -17.91
CA GLY A 289 -10.68 -15.11 -16.67
C GLY A 289 -11.88 -15.80 -16.01
N PRO A 290 -11.75 -16.28 -14.77
CA PRO A 290 -12.82 -17.00 -14.07
C PRO A 290 -14.15 -16.22 -14.04
N HIS A 291 -14.08 -14.92 -13.74
CA HIS A 291 -15.22 -14.00 -13.73
C HIS A 291 -15.95 -13.88 -15.09
N SER A 292 -15.32 -14.26 -16.20
CA SER A 292 -15.93 -14.24 -17.54
C SER A 292 -16.79 -15.49 -17.82
N MET A 293 -16.66 -16.53 -17.00
CA MET A 293 -17.37 -17.81 -17.14
C MET A 293 -18.52 -17.97 -16.15
N ASP A 294 -18.55 -17.15 -15.10
CA ASP A 294 -19.64 -17.11 -14.14
C ASP A 294 -20.87 -16.44 -14.80
N GLN A 295 -21.85 -17.26 -15.19
CA GLN A 295 -23.19 -16.83 -15.64
C GLN A 295 -24.17 -16.77 -14.49
#